data_AF-A0AAV7CTV2-F1
#
_entry.id   AF-A0AAV7CTV2-F1
#
_cell.length_a   1.000
_cell.length_b   1.000
_cell.length_c   1.000
_cell.angle_alpha   90.00
_cell.angle_beta   90.00
_cell.angle_gamma   90.00
#
_symmetry.space_group_name_H-M   'P 1'
#
loop_
_entity.id
_entity.type
_entity.pdbx_description
1 polymer ?
#
loop_
_entity_poly.entity_id
_entity_poly.type
_entity_poly.pdbx_seq_one_letter_code
_entity_poly.pdbx_strand_id
1 'polypeptide(L)'
;MSALGNSLQTDRRNLYNSRGHSVLQKLAKQRRHQYRILSQRIEREKKMFVVSQKIQARKDIMEKREKVKVKKETVNSAPIYKFKKQRKR
;
A
#
# COMPACT_ATOMS: atom_id res chain seq x y z
N MET A 1 19.35 40.15 46.77
CA MET A 1 18.44 38.99 46.77
C MET A 1 17.67 38.90 45.46
N SER A 2 18.25 38.30 44.40
CA SER A 2 17.61 38.30 43.07
C SER A 2 18.03 37.12 42.17
N ALA A 3 18.37 35.96 42.75
CA ALA A 3 18.73 34.77 41.98
C ALA A 3 17.57 33.76 41.76
N LEU A 4 16.43 33.91 42.46
CA LEU A 4 15.33 32.93 42.44
C LEU A 4 14.28 33.17 41.33
N GLY A 5 14.34 34.32 40.63
CA GLY A 5 13.33 34.69 39.63
C GLY A 5 13.54 34.07 38.23
N ASN A 6 14.79 33.76 37.87
CA ASN A 6 15.14 33.31 36.51
C ASN A 6 15.06 31.78 36.31
N SER A 7 15.19 30.98 37.36
CA SER A 7 15.18 29.51 37.27
C SER A 7 13.78 28.94 36.97
N LEU A 8 12.72 29.56 37.54
CA LEU A 8 11.33 29.14 37.33
C LEU A 8 10.83 29.41 35.89
N GLN A 9 11.40 30.39 35.20
CA GLN A 9 11.06 30.74 33.81
C GLN A 9 11.79 29.88 32.78
N THR A 10 12.98 29.37 33.12
CA THR A 10 13.72 28.40 32.29
C THR A 10 13.15 26.98 32.42
N ASP A 11 12.69 26.58 33.61
CA ASP A 11 12.07 25.26 33.81
C ASP A 11 10.74 25.09 33.08
N ARG A 12 9.88 26.13 33.07
CA ARG A 12 8.61 26.08 32.32
C ARG A 12 8.85 25.96 30.80
N ARG A 13 9.82 26.69 30.24
CA ARG A 13 10.15 26.64 28.80
C ARG A 13 10.69 25.26 28.38
N ASN A 14 11.55 24.65 29.20
CA ASN A 14 12.05 23.30 28.96
C ASN A 14 10.95 22.24 29.05
N LEU A 15 9.97 22.41 29.95
CA LEU A 15 8.82 21.51 30.06
C LEU A 15 7.90 21.56 28.82
N TYR A 16 7.65 22.74 28.24
CA TYR A 16 6.90 22.88 26.98
C TYR A 16 7.65 22.28 25.78
N ASN A 17 8.96 22.49 25.69
CA ASN A 17 9.80 21.87 24.64
C ASN A 17 9.83 20.34 24.75
N SER A 18 9.96 19.80 25.97
CA SER A 18 9.98 18.35 26.19
C SER A 18 8.61 17.70 25.92
N ARG A 19 7.51 18.38 26.27
CA ARG A 19 6.15 17.95 25.87
C ARG A 19 5.97 17.97 24.35
N GLY A 20 6.42 19.03 23.67
CA GLY A 20 6.41 19.12 22.21
C GLY A 20 7.20 17.98 21.55
N HIS A 21 8.38 17.67 22.07
CA HIS A 21 9.20 16.55 21.61
C HIS A 21 8.49 15.19 21.77
N SER A 22 7.83 14.95 22.91
CA SER A 22 7.08 13.71 23.13
C SER A 22 5.85 13.57 22.22
N VAL A 23 5.16 14.68 21.92
CA VAL A 23 4.03 14.72 20.99
C VAL A 23 4.50 14.48 19.56
N LEU A 24 5.60 15.11 19.15
CA LEU A 24 6.20 14.91 17.84
C LEU A 24 6.65 13.45 17.63
N GLN A 25 7.22 12.80 18.65
CA GLN A 25 7.57 11.38 18.58
C GLN A 25 6.34 10.49 18.40
N LYS A 26 5.25 10.76 19.14
CA LYS A 26 3.97 10.04 19.00
C LYS A 26 3.41 10.18 17.59
N LEU A 27 3.37 11.41 17.06
CA LEU A 27 2.93 11.69 15.70
C LEU A 27 3.81 11.00 14.65
N ALA A 28 5.13 11.01 14.82
CA ALA A 28 6.06 10.32 13.93
C ALA A 28 5.83 8.80 13.94
N LYS A 29 5.58 8.20 15.11
CA LYS A 29 5.24 6.78 15.24
C LYS A 29 3.92 6.44 14.53
N GLN A 30 2.90 7.28 14.72
CA GLN A 30 1.61 7.12 14.02
C GLN A 30 1.80 7.22 12.50
N ARG A 31 2.54 8.22 12.01
CA ARG A 31 2.84 8.38 10.58
C ARG A 31 3.53 7.16 9.99
N ARG A 32 4.57 6.64 10.65
CA ARG A 32 5.25 5.41 10.21
C ARG A 32 4.30 4.21 10.18
N HIS A 33 3.44 4.09 11.18
CA HIS A 33 2.46 3.01 11.22
C HIS A 33 1.46 3.09 10.05
N GLN A 34 0.97 4.29 9.74
CA GLN A 34 0.06 4.50 8.59
C GLN A 34 0.74 4.19 7.26
N TYR A 35 1.99 4.62 7.06
CA TYR A 35 2.72 4.27 5.84
C TYR A 35 2.96 2.77 5.69
N ARG A 36 3.24 2.07 6.80
CA ARG A 36 3.35 0.61 6.78
C ARG A 36 2.03 -0.07 6.37
N ILE A 37 0.90 0.42 6.88
CA ILE A 37 -0.42 -0.11 6.46
C ILE A 37 -0.66 0.19 4.98
N LEU A 38 -0.33 1.40 4.53
CA LEU A 38 -0.50 1.80 3.14
C LEU A 38 0.34 0.94 2.18
N SER A 39 1.61 0.69 2.51
CA SER A 39 2.49 -0.14 1.69
C SER A 39 1.95 -1.57 1.57
N GLN A 40 1.50 -2.15 2.68
CA GLN A 40 0.87 -3.48 2.69
C GLN A 40 -0.40 -3.54 1.84
N ARG A 41 -1.24 -2.49 1.89
CA ARG A 41 -2.45 -2.41 1.05
C ARG A 41 -2.10 -2.36 -0.43
N ILE A 42 -1.13 -1.53 -0.82
CA ILE A 42 -0.67 -1.42 -2.21
C ILE A 42 -0.11 -2.77 -2.70
N GLU A 43 0.70 -3.45 -1.90
CA GLU A 43 1.23 -4.77 -2.25
C GLU A 43 0.11 -5.81 -2.41
N ARG A 44 -0.86 -5.80 -1.49
CA ARG A 44 -2.02 -6.69 -1.56
C ARG A 44 -2.85 -6.41 -2.81
N GLU A 45 -3.12 -5.14 -3.13
CA GLU A 45 -3.86 -4.73 -4.31
C GLU A 45 -3.17 -5.22 -5.59
N LYS A 46 -1.84 -5.02 -5.71
CA LYS A 46 -1.06 -5.54 -6.84
C LYS A 46 -1.17 -7.05 -6.99
N LYS A 47 -1.07 -7.81 -5.89
CA LYS A 47 -1.23 -9.27 -5.92
C LYS A 47 -2.65 -9.68 -6.33
N MET A 48 -3.66 -9.03 -5.76
CA MET A 48 -5.07 -9.30 -6.06
C MET A 48 -5.41 -8.96 -7.52
N PHE A 49 -4.82 -7.90 -8.08
CA PHE A 49 -4.98 -7.52 -9.48
C PHE A 49 -4.49 -8.60 -10.45
N VAL A 50 -3.36 -9.25 -10.13
CA VAL A 50 -2.87 -10.38 -10.94
C VAL A 50 -3.78 -11.60 -10.79
N VAL A 51 -4.24 -11.88 -9.57
CA VAL A 51 -5.17 -13.00 -9.30
C VAL A 51 -6.49 -12.82 -10.04
N SER A 52 -7.07 -11.61 -10.03
CA SER A 52 -8.33 -11.32 -10.72
C SER A 52 -8.18 -11.49 -12.25
N GLN A 53 -7.07 -11.02 -12.83
CA GLN A 53 -6.76 -11.27 -14.24
C GLN A 53 -6.65 -12.77 -14.55
N LYS A 54 -6.00 -13.55 -13.69
CA LYS A 54 -5.87 -15.01 -13.86
C LYS A 54 -7.23 -15.70 -13.82
N ILE A 55 -8.10 -15.29 -12.90
CA ILE A 55 -9.48 -15.80 -12.80
C ILE A 55 -10.26 -15.46 -14.08
N GLN A 56 -10.16 -14.22 -14.55
CA GLN A 56 -10.86 -13.80 -15.76
C GLN A 56 -10.35 -14.55 -17.00
N ALA A 57 -9.03 -14.65 -17.17
CA ALA A 57 -8.44 -15.42 -18.25
C ALA A 57 -8.92 -16.89 -18.24
N ARG A 58 -9.03 -17.52 -17.06
CA ARG A 58 -9.60 -18.89 -16.94
C ARG A 58 -11.04 -18.95 -17.41
N LYS A 59 -11.89 -17.98 -17.03
CA LYS A 59 -13.27 -17.89 -17.51
C LYS A 59 -13.33 -17.75 -19.04
N ASP A 60 -12.48 -16.91 -19.62
CA ASP A 60 -12.44 -16.69 -21.07
C ASP A 60 -11.95 -17.94 -21.82
N ILE A 61 -11.01 -18.70 -21.23
CA ILE A 61 -10.50 -19.96 -21.79
C ILE A 61 -11.57 -21.06 -21.73
N MET A 62 -12.43 -21.09 -20.71
CA MET A 62 -13.52 -22.05 -20.62
C MET A 62 -14.55 -21.89 -21.76
N GLU A 63 -14.62 -20.70 -22.37
CA GLU A 63 -15.44 -20.50 -23.56
C GLU A 63 -14.89 -21.32 -24.74
N LYS A 64 -15.78 -22.04 -25.46
CA LYS A 64 -15.44 -22.96 -26.58
C LYS A 64 -14.94 -22.26 -27.86
N ARG A 65 -14.40 -21.06 -27.74
CA ARG A 65 -13.86 -20.28 -28.87
C ARG A 65 -12.48 -20.80 -29.26
N GLU A 66 -12.21 -20.79 -30.58
CA GLU A 66 -10.88 -21.02 -31.14
C GLU A 66 -9.89 -19.99 -30.56
N LYS A 67 -8.81 -20.49 -29.98
CA LYS A 67 -7.80 -19.69 -29.28
C LYS A 67 -6.42 -20.32 -29.38
N VAL A 68 -5.39 -19.48 -29.45
CA VAL A 68 -3.98 -19.89 -29.41
C VAL A 68 -3.32 -19.23 -28.21
N LYS A 69 -2.57 -20.02 -27.43
CA LYS A 69 -1.80 -19.51 -26.30
C LYS A 69 -0.57 -18.77 -26.81
N VAL A 70 -0.47 -17.48 -26.50
CA VAL A 70 0.64 -16.62 -26.94
C VAL A 70 1.70 -16.47 -25.86
N LYS A 71 1.30 -16.32 -24.60
CA LYS A 71 2.21 -16.24 -23.46
C LYS A 71 1.76 -17.13 -22.31
N LYS A 72 2.74 -17.77 -21.66
CA LYS A 72 2.51 -18.59 -20.46
C LYS A 72 2.21 -17.73 -19.24
N GLU A 73 1.53 -18.32 -18.26
CA GLU A 73 1.27 -17.69 -16.97
C GLU A 73 2.59 -17.46 -16.22
N THR A 74 2.68 -16.32 -15.52
CA THR A 74 3.82 -16.01 -14.64
C THR A 74 3.31 -15.62 -13.25
N VAL A 75 4.24 -15.37 -12.32
CA VAL A 75 3.89 -14.84 -10.99
C VAL A 75 3.26 -13.45 -11.11
N ASN A 76 3.74 -12.63 -12.04
CA ASN A 76 3.37 -11.21 -12.15
C ASN A 76 2.25 -10.95 -13.16
N SER A 77 1.88 -11.93 -13.99
CA SER A 77 0.92 -11.73 -15.07
C SER A 77 0.05 -12.96 -15.34
N ALA A 78 -1.18 -12.72 -15.76
CA ALA A 78 -2.06 -13.75 -16.31
C ALA A 78 -1.54 -14.26 -17.68
N PRO A 79 -1.92 -15.48 -18.10
CA PRO A 79 -1.58 -15.98 -19.42
C PRO A 79 -2.33 -15.20 -20.51
N ILE A 80 -1.71 -15.05 -21.68
CA ILE A 80 -2.29 -14.30 -22.81
C ILE A 80 -2.67 -15.27 -23.93
N TYR A 81 -3.91 -15.19 -24.37
CA TYR A 81 -4.47 -15.96 -25.48
C TYR A 81 -4.91 -15.02 -26.60
N LYS A 82 -4.67 -15.44 -27.85
CA LYS A 82 -5.23 -14.80 -29.03
C LYS A 82 -6.46 -15.58 -29.45
N PHE A 83 -7.63 -14.96 -29.32
CA PHE A 83 -8.88 -15.52 -29.79
C PHE A 83 -9.10 -15.18 -31.26
N LYS A 84 -9.71 -16.09 -32.02
CA LYS A 84 -10.15 -15.80 -33.38
C LYS A 84 -11.18 -14.67 -33.36
N LYS A 85 -11.05 -13.72 -34.28
CA LYS A 85 -11.98 -12.59 -34.41
C LYS A 85 -13.32 -13.09 -34.99
N GLN A 86 -14.23 -13.50 -34.12
CA GLN A 86 -15.56 -13.98 -34.47
C GLN A 86 -16.62 -13.44 -33.49
N ARG A 87 -17.80 -13.07 -34.01
CA ARG A 87 -18.91 -12.56 -33.17
C ARG A 87 -19.51 -13.72 -32.36
N LYS A 88 -19.95 -13.44 -31.12
CA LYS A 88 -20.90 -14.36 -30.46
C LYS A 88 -22.17 -14.36 -31.30
N ARG A 89 -22.67 -15.54 -31.62
CA ARG A 89 -24.00 -15.66 -32.21
C ARG A 89 -25.02 -15.73 -31.07
#